data_AF-B4VZ09-F1
#
_entry.id   AF-B4VZ09-F1
#
_cell.length_a   1.000
_cell.length_b   1.000
_cell.length_c   1.000
_cell.angle_alpha   90.00
_cell.angle_beta   90.00
_cell.angle_gamma   90.00
#
_symmetry.space_group_name_H-M   'P 1'
#
loop_
_entity.id
_entity.type
_entity.pdbx_description
1 polymer ?
#
loop_
_entity_poly.entity_id
_entity_poly.type
_entity_poly.pdbx_seq_one_letter_code
_entity_poly.pdbx_strand_id
1 'polypeptide(L)'
;MYEHYPKEKLKQEAKGNFTKKDCLIYSYEDHALEQITDKEFDKKSELYLGKSAIKYDVIILRDPFNMLASRFKKGYMKVKCPDRTLVELWISYAQEFLGETQFLKNNKIVVNYNQWFIDVDYRQQLAKQLNIKFSDAGFNDVKGQGGGSSFDGIAFRGKAAEMDILNRWKVFADQPQYQKLIDNTELQDYSKRIFGHIPGTERYF
;
A
#
# COMPACT_ATOMS: atom_id res chain seq x y z
N MET A 1 9.03 -0.40 12.29
CA MET A 1 8.01 -1.29 12.87
C MET A 1 8.13 -1.47 14.39
N TYR A 2 9.23 -1.10 15.06
CA TYR A 2 9.49 -1.52 16.47
C TYR A 2 9.51 -0.43 17.55
N GLU A 3 9.38 0.86 17.25
CA GLU A 3 9.47 1.90 18.31
C GLU A 3 8.26 1.91 19.27
N HIS A 4 7.14 1.25 18.91
CA HIS A 4 5.91 1.26 19.71
C HIS A 4 5.49 -0.12 20.24
N TYR A 5 6.30 -1.17 20.05
CA TYR A 5 6.00 -2.51 20.57
C TYR A 5 7.24 -3.14 21.25
N PRO A 6 7.34 -3.09 22.60
CA PRO A 6 8.48 -3.63 23.35
C PRO A 6 8.69 -5.13 23.08
N LYS A 7 9.95 -5.54 22.90
CA LYS A 7 10.31 -6.95 22.65
C LYS A 7 9.89 -7.89 23.79
N GLU A 8 9.85 -7.42 25.04
CA GLU A 8 9.36 -8.26 26.14
C GLU A 8 7.88 -8.61 26.00
N LYS A 9 7.06 -7.67 25.51
CA LYS A 9 5.64 -7.93 25.25
C LYS A 9 5.48 -9.01 24.17
N LEU A 10 6.27 -8.96 23.09
CA LEU A 10 6.23 -9.98 22.03
C LEU A 10 6.52 -11.40 22.55
N LYS A 11 7.48 -11.55 23.49
CA LYS A 11 7.77 -12.86 24.10
C LYS A 11 6.62 -13.40 24.96
N GLN A 12 5.87 -12.51 25.62
CA GLN A 12 4.71 -12.92 26.40
C GLN A 12 3.51 -13.22 25.49
N GLU A 13 3.27 -12.41 24.47
CA GLU A 13 2.20 -12.63 23.48
C GLU A 13 2.44 -13.92 22.69
N ALA A 14 3.69 -14.25 22.35
CA ALA A 14 4.05 -15.54 21.76
C ALA A 14 3.74 -16.75 22.65
N LYS A 15 3.56 -16.54 23.97
CA LYS A 15 3.12 -17.56 24.93
C LYS A 15 1.59 -17.57 25.14
N GLY A 16 0.85 -16.78 24.37
CA GLY A 16 -0.61 -16.65 24.48
C GLY A 16 -1.09 -15.58 25.48
N ASN A 17 -0.18 -14.86 26.14
CA ASN A 17 -0.53 -13.79 27.07
C ASN A 17 -0.76 -12.47 26.32
N PHE A 18 -1.82 -12.42 25.51
CA PHE A 18 -2.12 -11.25 24.69
C PHE A 18 -2.45 -10.02 25.54
N THR A 19 -1.77 -8.90 25.26
CA THR A 19 -2.19 -7.61 25.81
C THR A 19 -3.35 -7.05 25.00
N LYS A 20 -4.32 -6.46 25.70
CA LYS A 20 -5.42 -5.72 25.03
C LYS A 20 -4.82 -4.52 24.31
N LYS A 21 -5.17 -4.38 23.03
CA LYS A 21 -4.76 -3.29 22.15
C LYS A 21 -6.01 -2.51 21.74
N ASP A 22 -5.93 -1.19 21.67
CA ASP A 22 -7.00 -0.37 21.10
C ASP A 22 -7.04 -0.48 19.57
N CYS A 23 -5.86 -0.67 18.95
CA CYS A 23 -5.71 -0.86 17.50
C CYS A 23 -4.47 -1.71 17.21
N LEU A 24 -4.58 -2.57 16.20
CA LEU A 24 -3.46 -3.29 15.60
C LEU A 24 -3.47 -3.00 14.10
N ILE A 25 -2.35 -2.49 13.58
CA ILE A 25 -2.13 -2.33 12.14
C ILE A 25 -1.08 -3.36 11.74
N TYR A 26 -1.44 -4.24 10.82
CA TYR A 26 -0.54 -5.26 10.28
C TYR A 26 -0.57 -5.17 8.75
N SER A 27 0.61 -4.96 8.17
CA SER A 27 0.75 -4.60 6.76
C SER A 27 1.48 -5.69 5.98
N TYR A 28 0.96 -5.99 4.81
CA TYR A 28 1.56 -6.91 3.84
C TYR A 28 1.95 -6.13 2.60
N GLU A 29 3.22 -6.24 2.23
CA GLU A 29 3.74 -5.74 0.96
C GLU A 29 4.25 -6.91 0.15
N ASP A 30 4.01 -6.86 -1.17
CA ASP A 30 4.51 -7.82 -2.17
C ASP A 30 4.04 -9.28 -2.02
N HIS A 31 2.90 -9.53 -1.38
CA HIS A 31 2.31 -10.87 -1.23
C HIS A 31 1.07 -11.06 -2.11
N ALA A 32 0.92 -12.23 -2.74
CA ALA A 32 -0.33 -12.56 -3.41
C ALA A 32 -1.51 -12.57 -2.40
N LEU A 33 -2.68 -12.08 -2.82
CA LEU A 33 -3.87 -12.01 -1.96
C LEU A 33 -4.23 -13.40 -1.42
N GLU A 34 -4.14 -14.43 -2.27
CA GLU A 34 -4.40 -15.82 -1.93
C GLU A 34 -3.52 -16.33 -0.78
N GLN A 35 -2.30 -15.83 -0.65
CA GLN A 35 -1.37 -16.22 0.42
C GLN A 35 -1.74 -15.59 1.77
N ILE A 36 -2.25 -14.36 1.75
CA ILE A 36 -2.57 -13.59 2.96
C ILE A 36 -4.04 -13.70 3.37
N THR A 37 -4.87 -14.35 2.57
CA THR A 37 -6.29 -14.64 2.88
C THR A 37 -6.58 -16.14 2.97
N ASP A 38 -5.53 -16.98 2.98
CA ASP A 38 -5.69 -18.42 3.15
C ASP A 38 -6.22 -18.78 4.55
N LYS A 39 -6.98 -19.87 4.66
CA LYS A 39 -7.57 -20.29 5.94
C LYS A 39 -6.52 -20.61 7.00
N GLU A 40 -5.40 -21.21 6.62
CA GLU A 40 -4.32 -21.50 7.56
C GLU A 40 -3.57 -20.22 7.96
N PHE A 41 -3.54 -19.24 7.07
CA PHE A 41 -3.04 -17.92 7.38
C PHE A 41 -3.91 -17.21 8.42
N ASP A 42 -5.23 -17.21 8.24
CA ASP A 42 -6.17 -16.62 9.20
C ASP A 42 -6.04 -17.24 10.58
N LYS A 43 -6.00 -18.58 10.67
CA LYS A 43 -5.79 -19.30 11.94
C LYS A 43 -4.49 -18.88 12.63
N LYS A 44 -3.39 -18.80 11.86
CA LYS A 44 -2.11 -18.34 12.39
C LYS A 44 -2.17 -16.89 12.84
N SER A 45 -2.86 -16.02 12.10
CA SER A 45 -3.00 -14.61 12.48
C SER A 45 -3.69 -14.48 13.84
N GLU A 46 -4.78 -15.22 14.09
CA GLU A 46 -5.45 -15.20 15.40
C GLU A 46 -4.59 -15.82 16.50
N LEU A 47 -3.82 -16.86 16.17
CA LEU A 47 -2.90 -17.49 17.10
C LEU A 47 -1.74 -16.57 17.51
N TYR A 48 -1.27 -15.68 16.63
CA TYR A 48 -0.10 -14.83 16.90
C TYR A 48 -0.45 -13.40 17.27
N LEU A 49 -1.57 -12.86 16.77
CA LEU A 49 -1.98 -11.47 16.95
C LEU A 49 -3.13 -11.34 17.96
N GLY A 50 -3.81 -12.46 18.25
CA GLY A 50 -5.03 -12.49 19.04
C GLY A 50 -6.28 -12.16 18.22
N LYS A 51 -7.45 -12.29 18.86
CA LYS A 51 -8.74 -11.95 18.24
C LYS A 51 -8.97 -10.44 18.27
N SER A 52 -9.59 -9.94 17.20
CA SER A 52 -10.02 -8.55 17.09
C SER A 52 -11.54 -8.48 17.08
N ALA A 53 -12.11 -7.51 17.79
CA ALA A 53 -13.56 -7.29 17.82
C ALA A 53 -14.09 -6.81 16.45
N ILE A 54 -13.30 -5.97 15.76
CA ILE A 54 -13.58 -5.47 14.42
C ILE A 54 -12.31 -5.66 13.59
N LYS A 55 -12.45 -6.21 12.39
CA LYS A 55 -11.36 -6.36 11.41
C LYS A 55 -11.70 -5.53 10.18
N TYR A 56 -10.71 -4.78 9.69
CA TYR A 56 -10.77 -4.05 8.45
C TYR A 56 -9.70 -4.58 7.50
N ASP A 57 -10.07 -4.82 6.26
CA ASP A 57 -9.13 -5.18 5.21
C ASP A 57 -8.88 -3.92 4.38
N VAL A 58 -7.70 -3.31 4.52
CA VAL A 58 -7.38 -2.05 3.84
C VAL A 58 -6.42 -2.32 2.70
N ILE A 59 -6.84 -2.06 1.46
CA ILE A 59 -5.99 -2.12 0.28
C ILE A 59 -5.67 -0.71 -0.19
N ILE A 60 -4.38 -0.38 -0.22
CA ILE A 60 -3.88 0.93 -0.65
C ILE A 60 -3.20 0.75 -1.99
N LEU A 61 -3.75 1.38 -3.03
CA LEU A 61 -3.19 1.31 -4.37
C LEU A 61 -2.76 2.70 -4.84
N ARG A 62 -1.54 2.75 -5.36
CA ARG A 62 -0.98 3.90 -6.05
C ARG A 62 -0.94 3.63 -7.53
N ASP A 63 -1.02 4.69 -8.33
CA ASP A 63 -0.89 4.55 -9.78
C ASP A 63 0.38 3.78 -10.15
N PRO A 64 0.29 2.90 -11.17
CA PRO A 64 1.36 1.98 -11.46
C PRO A 64 2.59 2.70 -12.00
N PHE A 65 2.44 3.84 -12.68
CA PHE A 65 3.56 4.62 -13.20
C PHE A 65 4.48 5.06 -12.06
N ASN A 66 3.96 5.76 -11.06
CA ASN A 66 4.76 6.25 -9.95
C ASN A 66 5.24 5.13 -9.00
N MET A 67 4.43 4.07 -8.83
CA MET A 67 4.82 2.91 -8.05
C MET A 67 6.01 2.18 -8.68
N LEU A 68 5.91 1.85 -9.98
CA LEU A 68 6.98 1.20 -10.74
C LEU A 68 8.23 2.08 -10.80
N ALA A 69 8.08 3.40 -10.96
CA ALA A 69 9.21 4.33 -10.97
C ALA A 69 9.99 4.30 -9.64
N SER A 70 9.28 4.23 -8.51
CA SER A 70 9.88 4.11 -7.17
C SER A 70 10.65 2.81 -6.99
N ARG A 71 10.11 1.69 -7.48
CA ARG A 71 10.73 0.37 -7.43
C ARG A 71 11.93 0.26 -8.37
N PHE A 72 11.79 0.81 -9.57
CA PHE A 72 12.82 0.89 -10.59
C PHE A 72 14.02 1.70 -10.09
N LYS A 73 13.79 2.90 -9.51
CA LYS A 73 14.86 3.73 -8.90
C LYS A 73 15.64 2.99 -7.81
N LYS A 74 14.95 2.17 -7.00
CA LYS A 74 15.56 1.37 -5.92
C LYS A 74 16.23 0.08 -6.41
N GLY A 75 16.05 -0.31 -7.68
CA GLY A 75 16.49 -1.60 -8.19
C GLY A 75 15.78 -2.80 -7.53
N TYR A 76 14.57 -2.60 -6.97
CA TYR A 76 13.85 -3.63 -6.21
C TYR A 76 12.54 -4.03 -6.89
N MET A 77 12.65 -4.87 -7.91
CA MET A 77 11.51 -5.34 -8.72
C MET A 77 10.96 -6.70 -8.29
N LYS A 78 11.63 -7.38 -7.35
CA LYS A 78 11.18 -8.68 -6.84
C LYS A 78 10.00 -8.50 -5.89
N VAL A 79 9.08 -9.44 -5.95
CA VAL A 79 7.97 -9.58 -4.98
C VAL A 79 8.18 -10.84 -4.13
N LYS A 80 7.38 -11.01 -3.08
CA LYS A 80 7.48 -12.18 -2.18
C LYS A 80 6.74 -13.40 -2.71
N CYS A 81 6.05 -13.27 -3.84
CA CYS A 81 5.41 -14.35 -4.58
C CYS A 81 6.29 -14.70 -5.81
N PRO A 82 7.13 -15.75 -5.75
CA PRO A 82 8.19 -15.98 -6.74
C PRO A 82 7.68 -16.27 -8.16
N ASP A 83 6.42 -16.67 -8.28
CA ASP A 83 5.69 -16.99 -9.51
C ASP A 83 4.99 -15.77 -10.14
N ARG A 84 5.05 -14.59 -9.51
CA ARG A 84 4.45 -13.36 -10.03
C ARG A 84 5.47 -12.26 -10.23
N THR A 85 5.26 -11.47 -11.26
CA THR A 85 5.92 -10.19 -11.46
C THR A 85 5.24 -9.10 -10.60
N LEU A 86 5.94 -7.99 -10.41
CA LEU A 86 5.36 -6.82 -9.73
C LEU A 86 4.13 -6.26 -10.47
N VAL A 87 4.11 -6.33 -11.81
CA VAL A 87 3.00 -5.87 -12.65
C VAL A 87 1.76 -6.76 -12.45
N GLU A 88 1.94 -8.08 -12.55
CA GLU A 88 0.85 -9.04 -12.32
C GLU A 88 0.30 -8.93 -10.90
N LEU A 89 1.17 -8.73 -9.90
CA LEU A 89 0.74 -8.56 -8.53
C LEU A 89 -0.08 -7.27 -8.35
N TRP A 90 0.38 -6.16 -8.94
CA TRP A 90 -0.37 -4.90 -8.92
C TRP A 90 -1.75 -5.05 -9.60
N ILE A 91 -1.83 -5.76 -10.74
CA ILE A 91 -3.10 -6.04 -11.42
C ILE A 91 -4.04 -6.85 -10.51
N SER A 92 -3.53 -7.87 -9.81
CA SER A 92 -4.35 -8.65 -8.87
C SER A 92 -4.93 -7.79 -7.73
N TYR A 93 -4.17 -6.79 -7.26
CA TYR A 93 -4.66 -5.83 -6.28
C TYR A 93 -5.70 -4.87 -6.88
N ALA A 94 -5.52 -4.48 -8.15
CA ALA A 94 -6.48 -3.64 -8.84
C ALA A 94 -7.83 -4.33 -9.07
N GLN A 95 -7.83 -5.63 -9.37
CA GLN A 95 -9.03 -6.46 -9.46
C GLN A 95 -9.79 -6.49 -8.13
N GLU A 96 -9.09 -6.71 -7.02
CA GLU A 96 -9.69 -6.69 -5.68
C GLU A 96 -10.19 -5.30 -5.29
N PHE A 97 -9.46 -4.25 -5.67
CA PHE A 97 -9.82 -2.85 -5.48
C PHE A 97 -11.14 -2.50 -6.17
N LEU A 98 -11.36 -3.00 -7.39
CA LEU A 98 -12.59 -2.78 -8.16
C LEU A 98 -13.72 -3.76 -7.79
N GLY A 99 -13.47 -4.72 -6.90
CA GLY A 99 -14.45 -5.70 -6.45
C GLY A 99 -14.71 -6.85 -7.42
N GLU A 100 -13.84 -7.03 -8.42
CA GLU A 100 -13.90 -8.16 -9.36
C GLU A 100 -13.50 -9.47 -8.69
N THR A 101 -12.66 -9.38 -7.66
CA THR A 101 -12.37 -10.46 -6.72
C THR A 101 -12.86 -10.11 -5.32
N GLN A 102 -12.96 -11.14 -4.46
CA GLN A 102 -13.48 -11.03 -3.09
C GLN A 102 -12.60 -11.83 -2.12
N PHE A 103 -11.28 -11.66 -2.23
CA PHE A 103 -10.32 -12.30 -1.32
C PHE A 103 -10.39 -11.69 0.08
N LEU A 104 -10.52 -10.37 0.16
CA LEU A 104 -10.61 -9.61 1.40
C LEU A 104 -12.07 -9.60 1.87
N LYS A 105 -12.35 -10.34 2.95
CA LYS A 105 -13.71 -10.71 3.39
C LYS A 105 -14.22 -9.91 4.59
N ASN A 106 -13.35 -9.17 5.27
CA ASN A 106 -13.75 -8.35 6.41
C ASN A 106 -14.33 -7.02 5.90
N ASN A 107 -14.33 -5.99 6.76
CA ASN A 107 -14.76 -4.64 6.36
C ASN A 107 -13.72 -4.05 5.39
N LYS A 108 -13.86 -4.37 4.10
CA LYS A 108 -12.93 -3.97 3.03
C LYS A 108 -13.02 -2.46 2.77
N ILE A 109 -11.86 -1.81 2.78
CA ILE A 109 -11.70 -0.39 2.44
C ILE A 109 -10.61 -0.28 1.38
N VAL A 110 -10.95 0.39 0.28
CA VAL A 110 -10.05 0.61 -0.84
C VAL A 110 -9.57 2.06 -0.81
N VAL A 111 -8.26 2.27 -0.92
CA VAL A 111 -7.63 3.59 -0.80
C VAL A 111 -6.90 3.92 -2.09
N ASN A 112 -7.42 4.89 -2.84
CA ASN A 112 -6.70 5.53 -3.93
C ASN A 112 -5.65 6.46 -3.32
N TYR A 113 -4.38 6.08 -3.43
CA TYR A 113 -3.27 6.83 -2.83
C TYR A 113 -3.15 8.25 -3.40
N ASN A 114 -3.46 8.43 -4.69
CA ASN A 114 -3.33 9.74 -5.34
C ASN A 114 -4.37 10.71 -4.77
N GLN A 115 -5.63 10.26 -4.61
CA GLN A 115 -6.67 11.03 -3.93
C GLN A 115 -6.34 11.25 -2.46
N TRP A 116 -5.91 10.20 -1.75
CA TRP A 116 -5.47 10.31 -0.34
C TRP A 116 -4.41 11.40 -0.15
N PHE A 117 -3.48 11.53 -1.09
CA PHE A 117 -2.42 12.52 -1.01
C PHE A 117 -2.92 13.96 -1.22
N ILE A 118 -3.83 14.20 -2.18
CA ILE A 118 -4.20 15.58 -2.58
C ILE A 118 -5.49 16.08 -1.93
N ASP A 119 -6.38 15.19 -1.52
CA ASP A 119 -7.76 15.52 -1.13
C ASP A 119 -8.01 15.25 0.35
N VAL A 120 -8.21 16.32 1.12
CA VAL A 120 -8.50 16.25 2.56
C VAL A 120 -9.89 15.68 2.84
N ASP A 121 -10.88 15.96 1.99
CA ASP A 121 -12.24 15.46 2.17
C ASP A 121 -12.27 13.95 1.93
N TYR A 122 -11.49 13.47 0.96
CA TYR A 122 -11.27 12.04 0.77
C TYR A 122 -10.65 11.38 2.02
N ARG A 123 -9.63 11.99 2.64
CA ARG A 123 -9.07 11.48 3.91
C ARG A 123 -10.08 11.49 5.06
N GLN A 124 -10.93 12.51 5.15
CA GLN A 124 -12.02 12.56 6.14
C GLN A 124 -13.06 11.45 5.89
N GLN A 125 -13.39 11.15 4.64
CA GLN A 125 -14.29 10.06 4.28
C GLN A 125 -13.70 8.70 4.68
N LEU A 126 -12.41 8.46 4.42
CA LEU A 126 -11.72 7.24 4.86
C LEU A 126 -11.74 7.08 6.38
N ALA A 127 -11.52 8.17 7.14
CA ALA A 127 -11.60 8.12 8.61
C ALA A 127 -13.01 7.72 9.09
N LYS A 128 -14.07 8.23 8.43
CA LYS A 128 -15.45 7.82 8.70
C LYS A 128 -15.68 6.34 8.39
N GLN A 129 -15.19 5.83 7.26
CA GLN A 129 -15.31 4.41 6.88
C GLN A 129 -14.59 3.49 7.87
N LEU A 130 -13.42 3.89 8.35
CA LEU A 130 -12.63 3.19 9.37
C LEU A 130 -13.20 3.33 10.79
N ASN A 131 -14.26 4.13 10.98
CA ASN A 131 -14.83 4.47 12.28
C ASN A 131 -13.78 5.03 13.26
N ILE A 132 -12.90 5.91 12.76
CA ILE A 132 -11.89 6.60 13.56
C ILE A 132 -12.11 8.12 13.49
N LYS A 133 -11.67 8.82 14.54
CA LYS A 133 -11.65 10.28 14.53
C LYS A 133 -10.61 10.76 13.52
N PHE A 134 -11.04 11.58 12.55
CA PHE A 134 -10.14 12.18 11.58
C PHE A 134 -9.10 13.08 12.25
N SER A 135 -7.85 12.99 11.78
CA SER A 135 -6.76 13.90 12.09
C SER A 135 -5.69 13.79 10.99
N ASP A 136 -5.20 14.94 10.52
CA ASP A 136 -4.06 15.02 9.59
C ASP A 136 -2.74 15.33 10.31
N ALA A 137 -2.68 15.20 11.64
CA ALA A 137 -1.48 15.50 12.41
C ALA A 137 -0.22 14.72 11.94
N GLY A 138 -0.42 13.52 11.37
CA GLY A 138 0.65 12.69 10.81
C GLY A 138 0.87 12.84 9.31
N PHE A 139 0.07 13.65 8.59
CA PHE A 139 0.10 13.72 7.13
C PHE A 139 1.46 14.16 6.58
N ASN A 140 2.12 15.10 7.25
CA ASN A 140 3.42 15.62 6.87
C ASN A 140 4.62 14.80 7.40
N ASP A 141 4.37 13.74 8.19
CA ASP A 141 5.44 12.93 8.76
C ASP A 141 6.00 11.94 7.72
N VAL A 142 7.29 12.06 7.43
CA VAL A 142 8.03 11.08 6.64
C VAL A 142 8.83 10.23 7.62
N LYS A 143 8.35 9.02 7.89
CA LYS A 143 9.07 8.09 8.77
C LYS A 143 10.42 7.74 8.15
N GLY A 144 11.51 7.94 8.89
CA GLY A 144 12.84 7.51 8.48
C GLY A 144 13.02 5.99 8.46
N GLN A 145 12.15 5.25 9.15
CA GLN A 145 12.18 3.80 9.22
C GLN A 145 11.76 3.20 7.86
N GLY A 146 12.71 2.55 7.18
CA GLY A 146 12.55 2.09 5.78
C GLY A 146 13.38 2.89 4.75
N GLY A 147 14.21 3.83 5.21
CA GLY A 147 15.10 4.63 4.35
C GLY A 147 14.47 5.92 3.81
N GLY A 148 13.24 6.23 4.20
CA GLY A 148 12.48 7.37 3.72
C GLY A 148 11.96 7.21 2.29
N SER A 149 11.69 8.33 1.62
CA SER A 149 11.25 8.38 0.23
C SER A 149 12.29 7.73 -0.69
N SER A 150 11.83 6.88 -1.62
CA SER A 150 12.72 6.33 -2.67
C SER A 150 13.39 7.41 -3.53
N PHE A 151 12.79 8.60 -3.59
CA PHE A 151 13.32 9.70 -4.38
C PHE A 151 14.15 10.68 -3.57
N ASP A 152 13.71 10.95 -2.33
CA ASP A 152 14.13 12.11 -1.56
C ASP A 152 14.71 11.73 -0.19
N GLY A 153 14.77 10.43 0.13
CA GLY A 153 15.17 9.92 1.43
C GLY A 153 14.36 10.58 2.55
N ILE A 154 15.08 11.27 3.44
CA ILE A 154 14.51 12.00 4.58
C ILE A 154 14.44 13.52 4.38
N ALA A 155 14.75 14.02 3.16
CA ALA A 155 14.85 15.46 2.89
C ALA A 155 13.54 16.23 3.16
N PHE A 156 12.40 15.55 3.07
CA PHE A 156 11.07 16.13 3.29
C PHE A 156 10.43 15.69 4.62
N ARG A 157 11.21 15.31 5.63
CA ARG A 157 10.66 15.02 6.96
C ARG A 157 9.93 16.24 7.52
N GLY A 158 8.65 16.09 7.83
CA GLY A 158 7.78 17.19 8.25
C GLY A 158 7.19 18.02 7.10
N LYS A 159 7.46 17.64 5.84
CA LYS A 159 7.07 18.33 4.61
C LYS A 159 6.62 17.35 3.52
N ALA A 160 6.00 16.23 3.90
CA ALA A 160 5.61 15.19 2.95
C ALA A 160 4.71 15.71 1.80
N ALA A 161 3.88 16.72 2.09
CA ALA A 161 3.03 17.39 1.11
C ALA A 161 3.81 18.12 -0.01
N GLU A 162 5.05 18.53 0.25
CA GLU A 162 5.90 19.24 -0.73
C GLU A 162 6.60 18.27 -1.72
N MET A 163 6.45 16.96 -1.52
CA MET A 163 7.12 15.96 -2.34
C MET A 163 6.42 15.78 -3.68
N ASP A 164 7.18 15.76 -4.77
CA ASP A 164 6.66 15.50 -6.12
C ASP A 164 6.44 14.00 -6.36
N ILE A 165 5.54 13.42 -5.58
CA ILE A 165 5.33 11.97 -5.62
C ILE A 165 4.49 11.56 -6.83
N LEU A 166 3.60 12.42 -7.33
CA LEU A 166 2.69 12.08 -8.43
C LEU A 166 3.33 12.20 -9.82
N ASN A 167 4.56 12.70 -9.92
CA ASN A 167 5.27 12.85 -11.20
C ASN A 167 6.62 12.11 -11.28
N ARG A 168 6.89 11.20 -10.34
CA ARG A 168 8.15 10.42 -10.26
C ARG A 168 8.47 9.65 -11.52
N TRP A 169 7.45 9.16 -12.22
CA TRP A 169 7.61 8.41 -13.45
C TRP A 169 8.27 9.23 -14.57
N LYS A 170 8.13 10.57 -14.56
CA LYS A 170 8.71 11.45 -15.58
C LYS A 170 10.24 11.39 -15.62
N VAL A 171 10.90 10.98 -14.54
CA VAL A 171 12.36 10.79 -14.49
C VAL A 171 12.81 9.62 -15.38
N PHE A 172 11.96 8.60 -15.54
CA PHE A 172 12.25 7.39 -16.32
C PHE A 172 11.50 7.33 -17.65
N ALA A 173 10.79 8.42 -17.95
CA ALA A 173 10.05 8.71 -19.16
C ALA A 173 10.59 8.03 -20.43
N ASP A 174 11.87 8.26 -20.69
CA ASP A 174 12.53 7.91 -21.96
C ASP A 174 13.47 6.71 -21.81
N GLN A 175 13.41 6.00 -20.67
CA GLN A 175 14.23 4.81 -20.44
C GLN A 175 13.52 3.56 -20.97
N PRO A 176 14.09 2.83 -21.95
CA PRO A 176 13.42 1.68 -22.58
C PRO A 176 13.03 0.58 -21.59
N GLN A 177 13.86 0.35 -20.56
CA GLN A 177 13.58 -0.65 -19.53
C GLN A 177 12.34 -0.30 -18.69
N TYR A 178 12.15 0.99 -18.40
CA TYR A 178 10.99 1.46 -17.67
C TYR A 178 9.73 1.44 -18.54
N GLN A 179 9.85 1.88 -19.80
CA GLN A 179 8.75 1.81 -20.78
C GLN A 179 8.21 0.39 -20.92
N LYS A 180 9.10 -0.62 -20.99
CA LYS A 180 8.70 -2.03 -21.03
C LYS A 180 7.89 -2.48 -19.79
N LEU A 181 8.08 -1.86 -18.62
CA LEU A 181 7.31 -2.20 -17.42
C LEU A 181 5.87 -1.67 -17.47
N ILE A 182 5.66 -0.52 -18.12
CA ILE A 182 4.35 0.15 -18.22
C ILE A 182 3.62 -0.16 -19.54
N ASP A 183 4.32 -0.78 -20.50
CA ASP A 183 3.78 -1.30 -21.75
C ASP A 183 3.03 -2.63 -21.50
N ASN A 184 1.91 -2.52 -20.80
CA ASN A 184 1.00 -3.62 -20.51
C ASN A 184 -0.43 -3.07 -20.54
N THR A 185 -1.23 -3.53 -21.51
CA THR A 185 -2.58 -3.01 -21.74
C THR A 185 -3.51 -3.21 -20.55
N GLU A 186 -3.38 -4.34 -19.85
CA GLU A 186 -4.20 -4.64 -18.67
C GLU A 186 -3.86 -3.71 -17.50
N LEU A 187 -2.57 -3.51 -17.23
CA LEU A 187 -2.07 -2.55 -16.24
C LEU A 187 -2.63 -1.14 -16.51
N GLN A 188 -2.58 -0.72 -17.78
CA GLN A 188 -3.03 0.58 -18.24
C GLN A 188 -4.56 0.75 -18.10
N ASP A 189 -5.34 -0.28 -18.43
CA ASP A 189 -6.80 -0.27 -18.27
C ASP A 189 -7.21 -0.13 -16.81
N TYR A 190 -6.68 -0.99 -15.92
CA TYR A 190 -6.96 -0.90 -14.49
C TYR A 190 -6.49 0.43 -13.90
N SER A 191 -5.35 0.95 -14.35
CA SER A 191 -4.89 2.28 -13.96
C SER A 191 -5.92 3.35 -14.31
N LYS A 192 -6.43 3.34 -15.54
CA LYS A 192 -7.42 4.32 -15.99
C LYS A 192 -8.74 4.20 -15.22
N ARG A 193 -9.18 2.98 -14.92
CA ARG A 193 -10.42 2.72 -14.16
C ARG A 193 -10.34 3.20 -12.71
N ILE A 194 -9.17 3.07 -12.07
CA ILE A 194 -8.99 3.43 -10.65
C ILE A 194 -8.58 4.89 -10.46
N PHE A 195 -7.64 5.38 -11.28
CA PHE A 195 -7.02 6.69 -11.10
C PHE A 195 -7.49 7.74 -12.11
N GLY A 196 -8.28 7.33 -13.12
CA GLY A 196 -8.63 8.18 -14.24
C GLY A 196 -7.43 8.43 -15.15
N HIS A 197 -7.50 9.54 -15.88
CA HIS A 197 -6.39 9.98 -16.71
C HIS A 197 -5.25 10.55 -15.85
N ILE A 198 -4.03 10.06 -16.06
CA ILE A 198 -2.81 10.55 -15.41
C ILE A 198 -2.11 11.50 -16.39
N PRO A 199 -1.98 12.80 -16.08
CA PRO A 199 -1.41 13.76 -17.02
C PRO A 199 0.03 13.41 -17.42
N GLY A 200 0.32 13.47 -18.72
CA GLY A 200 1.64 13.18 -19.29
C GLY A 200 1.84 11.72 -19.72
N THR A 201 0.94 10.81 -19.36
CA THR A 201 1.04 9.40 -19.77
C THR A 201 0.38 9.10 -21.11
N GLU A 202 -0.14 10.12 -21.82
CA GLU A 202 -0.86 9.99 -23.11
C GLU A 202 -0.03 9.25 -24.16
N ARG A 203 1.29 9.45 -24.15
CA ARG A 203 2.21 8.81 -25.10
C ARG A 203 2.38 7.29 -24.90
N TYR A 204 1.80 6.74 -23.84
CA TYR A 204 1.84 5.30 -23.54
C TYR A 204 0.52 4.59 -23.91
N PHE A 205 -0.50 5.34 -24.35
CA PHE A 205 -1.80 4.84 -24.78
C PHE A 205 -2.02 5.03 -26.28
#